data_AF-A0A2P2LFZ2-F1
#
_entry.id   AF-A0A2P2LFZ2-F1
#
_cell.length_a   1.000
_cell.length_b   1.000
_cell.length_c   1.000
_cell.angle_alpha   90.00
_cell.angle_beta   90.00
_cell.angle_gamma   90.00
#
_symmetry.space_group_name_H-M   'P 1'
#
loop_
_entity.id
_entity.type
_entity.pdbx_description
1 polymer ?
#
loop_
_entity_poly.entity_id
_entity_poly.type
_entity_poly.pdbx_seq_one_letter_code
_entity_poly.pdbx_strand_id
1 'polypeptide(L)'
;MDSVLASASAITDQRQKIEQYKHILSSVISSNDIVQAKKFIDHILSDDVALVVSRQLLQTFAQELGRLEPEMQKEIAHYTLGQIQSRVVSFEEQVLVIREKLAELYESEQQWSKAAQMLSGIDLDSGMRVIDDTYRLSKCVQIARLYLEDDDAVNAEAFINKASFLVSSSQHEVLNLQYKVCYARILDLKRKFLEAALRYYDISQIEKRQIGEEYVKMKCYVLASV
;
A
#
# COMPACT_ATOMS: atom_id res chain seq x y z
N MET A 1 19.19 -1.71 25.83
CA MET A 1 18.58 -0.96 24.71
C MET A 1 18.38 0.49 25.09
N ASP A 2 17.71 0.77 26.21
CA ASP A 2 17.45 2.14 26.69
C ASP A 2 18.73 2.98 26.88
N SER A 3 19.82 2.36 27.35
CA SER A 3 21.13 3.04 27.46
C SER A 3 21.74 3.43 26.10
N VAL A 4 21.53 2.61 25.06
CA VAL A 4 22.06 2.84 23.71
C VAL A 4 21.23 3.93 23.00
N LEU A 5 19.90 3.88 23.14
CA LEU A 5 19.00 4.90 22.62
C LEU A 5 19.19 6.26 23.30
N ALA A 6 19.40 6.26 24.62
CA ALA A 6 19.76 7.46 25.37
C ALA A 6 21.11 8.03 24.91
N SER A 7 22.12 7.18 24.69
CA SER A 7 23.42 7.63 24.17
C SER A 7 23.33 8.24 22.77
N ALA A 8 22.50 7.68 21.89
CA ALA A 8 22.23 8.23 20.57
C ALA A 8 21.45 9.55 20.63
N SER A 9 20.54 9.69 21.61
CA SER A 9 19.76 10.92 21.80
C SER A 9 20.64 12.12 22.20
N ALA A 10 21.70 11.86 22.97
CA ALA A 10 22.63 12.86 23.48
C ALA A 10 23.65 13.38 22.45
N ILE A 11 23.71 12.80 21.25
CA ILE A 11 24.61 13.23 20.18
C ILE A 11 24.14 14.59 19.64
N THR A 12 25.02 15.59 19.68
CA THR A 12 24.74 16.96 19.21
C THR A 12 24.76 17.08 17.68
N ASP A 13 25.60 16.30 17.00
CA ASP A 13 25.67 16.26 15.54
C ASP A 13 24.54 15.41 14.95
N GLN A 14 23.65 16.05 14.19
CA GLN A 14 22.49 15.40 13.57
C GLN A 14 22.87 14.28 12.59
N ARG A 15 23.98 14.42 11.85
CA ARG A 15 24.37 13.41 10.86
C ARG A 15 24.84 12.13 11.55
N GLN A 16 25.74 12.27 12.53
CA GLN A 16 26.22 11.14 13.33
C GLN A 16 25.09 10.51 14.16
N LYS A 17 24.15 11.32 14.65
CA LYS A 17 22.96 10.85 15.36
C LYS A 17 22.11 9.93 14.45
N ILE A 18 21.83 10.35 13.21
CA ILE A 18 21.07 9.54 12.25
C ILE A 18 21.82 8.24 11.91
N GLU A 19 23.12 8.30 11.66
CA GLU A 19 23.93 7.11 11.35
C GLU A 19 23.93 6.11 12.51
N GLN A 20 24.08 6.57 13.75
CA GLN A 20 23.98 5.71 14.94
C GLN A 20 22.60 5.07 15.07
N TYR A 21 21.52 5.83 14.90
CA TYR A 21 20.18 5.26 14.92
C TYR A 21 19.94 4.24 13.80
N LYS A 22 20.53 4.43 12.61
CA LYS A 22 20.48 3.44 11.54
C LYS A 22 21.23 2.15 11.89
N HIS A 23 22.37 2.24 12.55
CA HIS A 23 23.10 1.06 13.06
C HIS A 23 22.33 0.33 14.15
N ILE A 24 21.66 1.07 15.05
CA ILE A 24 20.79 0.46 16.05
C ILE A 24 19.61 -0.24 15.36
N LEU A 25 18.96 0.43 14.41
CA LEU A 25 17.85 -0.13 13.65
C LEU A 25 18.24 -1.43 12.93
N SER A 26 19.39 -1.48 12.26
CA SER A 26 19.85 -2.69 11.59
C SER A 26 20.11 -3.84 12.58
N SER A 27 20.64 -3.53 13.77
CA SER A 27 20.80 -4.51 14.85
C SER A 27 19.45 -5.02 15.38
N VAL A 28 18.44 -4.16 15.47
CA VAL A 28 17.08 -4.53 15.94
C VAL A 28 16.35 -5.38 14.92
N ILE A 29 16.49 -5.07 13.64
CA ILE A 29 15.90 -5.86 12.56
C ILE A 29 16.59 -7.23 12.49
N SER A 30 17.91 -7.28 12.68
CA SER A 30 18.66 -8.54 12.67
C SER A 30 18.38 -9.42 13.89
N SER A 31 17.98 -8.83 15.02
CA SER A 31 17.68 -9.61 16.24
C SER A 31 16.31 -10.29 16.20
N ASN A 32 15.42 -9.91 15.28
CA ASN A 32 14.05 -10.39 15.18
C ASN A 32 13.29 -10.38 16.55
N ASP A 33 13.62 -9.39 17.40
CA ASP A 33 12.98 -9.20 18.70
C ASP A 33 11.91 -8.10 18.61
N ILE A 34 10.64 -8.51 18.70
CA ILE A 34 9.47 -7.62 18.61
C ILE A 34 9.48 -6.59 19.74
N VAL A 35 9.91 -6.96 20.94
CA VAL A 35 9.91 -6.05 22.09
C VAL A 35 10.93 -4.93 21.85
N GLN A 36 12.08 -5.28 21.31
CA GLN A 36 13.12 -4.33 20.93
C GLN A 36 12.67 -3.39 19.82
N ALA A 37 12.00 -3.92 18.78
CA ALA A 37 11.46 -3.11 17.71
C ALA A 37 10.40 -2.11 18.20
N LYS A 38 9.47 -2.54 19.05
CA LYS A 38 8.44 -1.67 19.64
C LYS A 38 9.07 -0.56 20.48
N LYS A 39 10.05 -0.88 21.32
CA LYS A 39 10.80 0.12 22.11
C LYS A 39 11.54 1.13 21.22
N PHE A 40 12.13 0.67 20.12
CA PHE A 40 12.78 1.56 19.16
C PHE A 40 11.77 2.53 18.54
N ILE A 41 10.59 2.03 18.14
CA ILE A 41 9.50 2.83 17.57
C ILE A 41 8.99 3.87 18.58
N ASP A 42 8.76 3.48 19.83
CA ASP A 42 8.32 4.40 20.89
C ASP A 42 9.35 5.52 21.11
N HIS A 43 10.65 5.18 21.08
CA HIS A 43 11.73 6.15 21.23
C HIS A 43 11.82 7.12 20.05
N ILE A 44 11.75 6.65 18.80
CA ILE A 44 11.83 7.56 17.63
C ILE A 44 10.59 8.44 17.46
N LEU A 45 9.45 8.01 18.02
CA LEU A 45 8.20 8.77 18.01
C LEU A 45 8.04 9.68 19.25
N SER A 46 8.96 9.60 20.22
CA SER A 46 8.95 10.47 21.39
C SER A 46 9.32 11.92 21.03
N ASP A 47 8.95 12.85 21.91
CA ASP A 47 9.26 14.28 21.74
C ASP A 47 10.75 14.60 21.91
N ASP A 48 11.56 13.63 22.37
CA ASP A 48 13.01 13.77 22.53
C ASP A 48 13.77 13.70 21.19
N VAL A 49 13.11 13.20 20.14
CA VAL A 49 13.69 13.04 18.81
C VAL A 49 13.10 14.08 17.86
N ALA A 50 13.97 14.87 17.24
CA ALA A 50 13.54 15.87 16.27
C ALA A 50 12.80 15.23 15.09
N LEU A 51 11.69 15.83 14.66
CA LEU A 51 10.79 15.29 13.63
C LEU A 51 11.52 14.88 12.33
N VAL A 52 12.52 15.65 11.90
CA VAL A 52 13.32 15.35 10.70
C VAL A 52 14.07 14.02 10.85
N VAL A 53 14.63 13.76 12.04
CA VAL A 53 15.31 12.51 12.37
C VAL A 53 14.30 11.36 12.42
N SER A 54 13.15 11.56 13.10
CA SER A 54 12.10 10.54 13.18
C SER A 54 11.58 10.12 11.80
N ARG A 55 11.30 11.09 10.90
CA ARG A 55 10.90 10.81 9.51
C ARG A 55 11.93 9.98 8.77
N GLN A 56 13.20 10.38 8.84
CA GLN A 56 14.29 9.67 8.15
C GLN A 56 14.46 8.24 8.66
N LEU A 57 14.35 8.04 9.98
CA LEU A 57 14.47 6.72 10.60
C LEU A 57 13.29 5.83 10.29
N LEU A 58 12.06 6.36 10.37
CA LEU A 58 10.85 5.64 9.97
C LEU A 58 10.87 5.28 8.49
N GLN A 59 11.40 6.14 7.63
CA GLN A 59 11.56 5.85 6.20
C GLN A 59 12.50 4.65 6.00
N THR A 60 13.65 4.65 6.66
CA THR A 60 14.59 3.52 6.60
C THR A 60 13.97 2.26 7.21
N PHE A 61 13.24 2.38 8.31
CA PHE A 61 12.51 1.26 8.92
C PHE A 61 11.48 0.66 7.96
N ALA A 62 10.66 1.49 7.30
CA ALA A 62 9.65 1.05 6.34
C ALA A 62 10.27 0.32 5.13
N GLN A 63 11.45 0.74 4.68
CA GLN A 63 12.19 0.09 3.60
C GLN A 63 12.75 -1.28 4.01
N GLU A 64 13.26 -1.39 5.24
CA GLU A 64 13.85 -2.62 5.77
C GLU A 64 12.79 -3.58 6.35
N LEU A 65 11.53 -3.15 6.44
CA LEU A 65 10.41 -3.90 7.01
C LEU A 65 10.23 -5.29 6.37
N GLY A 66 10.49 -5.41 5.07
CA GLY A 66 10.41 -6.67 4.33
C GLY A 66 11.52 -7.67 4.60
N ARG A 67 12.51 -7.35 5.45
CA ARG A 67 13.57 -8.29 5.89
C ARG A 67 13.17 -9.09 7.12
N LEU A 68 12.13 -8.65 7.82
CA LEU A 68 11.60 -9.33 9.00
C LEU A 68 10.76 -10.55 8.58
N GLU A 69 10.60 -11.49 9.50
CA GLU A 69 9.66 -12.58 9.33
C GLU A 69 8.22 -12.05 9.16
N PRO A 70 7.39 -12.65 8.28
CA PRO A 70 6.03 -12.18 7.96
C PRO A 70 5.18 -11.80 9.16
N GLU A 71 5.18 -12.63 10.22
CA GLU A 71 4.32 -12.40 11.38
C GLU A 71 4.82 -11.23 12.24
N MET A 72 6.15 -11.13 12.42
CA MET A 72 6.79 -10.00 13.09
C MET A 72 6.60 -8.70 12.30
N GLN A 73 6.69 -8.78 10.96
CA GLN A 73 6.45 -7.67 10.07
C GLN A 73 5.04 -7.09 10.27
N LYS A 74 4.01 -7.93 10.30
CA LYS A 74 2.63 -7.50 10.54
C LYS A 74 2.47 -6.85 11.91
N GLU A 75 2.96 -7.50 12.96
CA GLU A 75 2.78 -7.02 14.32
C GLU A 75 3.43 -5.65 14.53
N ILE A 76 4.66 -5.48 14.06
CA ILE A 76 5.39 -4.22 14.24
C ILE A 76 4.81 -3.12 13.35
N ALA A 77 4.44 -3.43 12.10
CA ALA A 77 3.85 -2.44 11.22
C ALA A 77 2.50 -1.93 11.75
N HIS A 78 1.63 -2.81 12.25
CA HIS A 78 0.37 -2.42 12.91
C HIS A 78 0.63 -1.59 14.16
N TYR A 79 1.60 -1.99 14.99
CA TYR A 79 2.00 -1.21 16.16
C TYR A 79 2.46 0.20 15.76
N THR A 80 3.32 0.29 14.74
CA THR A 80 3.86 1.55 14.22
C THR A 80 2.74 2.46 13.72
N LEU A 81 1.80 1.93 12.92
CA LEU A 81 0.65 2.69 12.44
C LEU A 81 -0.24 3.19 13.59
N GLY A 82 -0.44 2.37 14.63
CA GLY A 82 -1.17 2.76 15.84
C GLY A 82 -0.52 3.92 16.60
N GLN A 83 0.81 3.89 16.75
CA GLN A 83 1.55 4.97 17.41
C GLN A 83 1.57 6.26 16.59
N ILE A 84 1.70 6.15 15.26
CA ILE A 84 1.74 7.31 14.35
C ILE A 84 0.36 7.95 14.18
N GLN A 85 -0.74 7.24 14.45
CA GLN A 85 -2.11 7.71 14.20
C GLN A 85 -2.42 9.11 14.75
N SER A 86 -1.88 9.48 15.92
CA SER A 86 -2.09 10.80 16.54
C SER A 86 -1.37 11.95 15.79
N ARG A 87 -0.33 11.63 15.02
CA ARG A 87 0.53 12.56 14.28
C ARG A 87 0.60 12.21 12.79
N VAL A 88 -0.42 11.54 12.25
CA VAL A 88 -0.41 10.96 10.90
C VAL A 88 -0.03 11.96 9.80
N VAL A 89 -0.51 13.21 9.89
CA VAL A 89 -0.20 14.31 8.96
C VAL A 89 1.31 14.63 8.92
N SER A 90 2.02 14.38 10.02
CA SER A 90 3.47 14.58 10.06
C SER A 90 4.27 13.45 9.42
N PHE A 91 3.66 12.28 9.17
CA PHE A 91 4.34 11.06 8.74
C PHE A 91 3.64 10.40 7.54
N GLU A 92 2.91 11.17 6.73
CA GLU A 92 2.08 10.65 5.62
C GLU A 92 2.86 9.73 4.66
N GLU A 93 4.09 10.13 4.29
CA GLU A 93 4.95 9.34 3.41
C GLU A 93 5.36 8.01 4.03
N GLN A 94 5.74 8.01 5.30
CA GLN A 94 6.15 6.78 6.00
C GLN A 94 4.94 5.85 6.16
N VAL A 95 3.77 6.40 6.49
CA VAL A 95 2.52 5.65 6.61
C VAL A 95 2.11 5.01 5.29
N LEU A 96 2.27 5.73 4.17
CA LEU A 96 2.02 5.22 2.83
C LEU A 96 2.89 3.99 2.56
N VAL A 97 4.21 4.09 2.74
CA VAL A 97 5.15 2.99 2.48
C VAL A 97 4.86 1.78 3.37
N ILE A 98 4.58 1.99 4.66
CA ILE A 98 4.26 0.90 5.60
C ILE A 98 2.97 0.18 5.17
N ARG A 99 1.93 0.91 4.78
CA ARG A 99 0.67 0.32 4.33
C ARG A 99 0.81 -0.43 3.02
N GLU A 100 1.59 0.08 2.06
CA GLU A 100 1.89 -0.64 0.82
C GLU A 100 2.61 -1.97 1.10
N LYS A 101 3.63 -1.96 1.97
CA LYS A 101 4.37 -3.18 2.35
C LYS A 101 3.49 -4.19 3.08
N LEU A 102 2.60 -3.73 3.95
CA LEU A 102 1.62 -4.60 4.60
C LEU A 102 0.62 -5.19 3.61
N ALA A 103 0.15 -4.40 2.64
CA ALA A 103 -0.74 -4.87 1.60
C ALA A 103 -0.09 -5.95 0.73
N GLU A 104 1.15 -5.72 0.27
CA GLU A 104 1.95 -6.71 -0.47
C GLU A 104 2.08 -8.03 0.31
N LEU A 105 2.34 -7.95 1.62
CA LEU A 105 2.45 -9.13 2.47
C LEU A 105 1.11 -9.88 2.58
N TYR A 106 0.01 -9.18 2.86
CA TYR A 106 -1.31 -9.81 2.92
C TYR A 106 -1.73 -10.41 1.57
N GLU A 107 -1.39 -9.75 0.47
CA GLU A 107 -1.63 -10.25 -0.89
C GLU A 107 -0.86 -11.56 -1.14
N SER A 108 0.41 -11.63 -0.72
CA SER A 108 1.22 -12.86 -0.84
C SER A 108 0.67 -14.04 -0.02
N GLU A 109 -0.06 -13.74 1.06
CA GLU A 109 -0.76 -14.72 1.91
C GLU A 109 -2.21 -14.99 1.47
N GLN A 110 -2.64 -14.43 0.32
CA GLN A 110 -4.02 -14.54 -0.19
C GLN A 110 -5.09 -14.00 0.77
N GLN A 111 -4.72 -13.06 1.64
CA GLN A 111 -5.64 -12.35 2.53
C GLN A 111 -6.11 -11.06 1.85
N TRP A 112 -6.91 -11.22 0.80
CA TRP A 112 -7.26 -10.14 -0.14
C TRP A 112 -7.99 -8.97 0.53
N SER A 113 -9.00 -9.26 1.35
CA SER A 113 -9.73 -8.24 2.11
C SER A 113 -8.82 -7.41 3.01
N LYS A 114 -7.86 -8.04 3.69
CA LYS A 114 -6.93 -7.32 4.57
C LYS A 114 -5.94 -6.47 3.77
N ALA A 115 -5.45 -6.98 2.64
CA ALA A 115 -4.61 -6.20 1.73
C ALA A 115 -5.37 -4.96 1.22
N ALA A 116 -6.63 -5.14 0.82
CA ALA A 116 -7.50 -4.06 0.38
C ALA A 116 -7.73 -3.01 1.48
N GLN A 117 -7.96 -3.46 2.72
CA GLN A 117 -8.11 -2.58 3.88
C GLN A 117 -6.84 -1.75 4.13
N MET A 118 -5.65 -2.34 4.03
CA MET A 118 -4.39 -1.61 4.21
C MET A 118 -4.23 -0.50 3.17
N LEU A 119 -4.50 -0.78 1.89
CA LEU A 119 -4.44 0.21 0.82
C LEU A 119 -5.54 1.27 0.93
N SER A 120 -6.75 0.87 1.34
CA SER A 120 -7.88 1.79 1.51
C SER A 120 -7.68 2.84 2.60
N GLY A 121 -6.80 2.56 3.56
CA GLY A 121 -6.46 3.51 4.62
C GLY A 121 -5.57 4.66 4.15
N ILE A 122 -4.92 4.54 2.99
CA ILE A 122 -4.06 5.60 2.42
C ILE A 122 -4.94 6.79 2.05
N ASP A 123 -4.53 7.99 2.49
CA ASP A 123 -5.19 9.22 2.08
C ASP A 123 -4.79 9.59 0.65
N LEU A 124 -5.58 9.08 -0.30
CA LEU A 124 -5.40 9.35 -1.73
C LEU A 124 -5.68 10.82 -2.08
N ASP A 125 -6.35 11.59 -1.23
CA ASP A 125 -6.63 13.02 -1.47
C ASP A 125 -5.56 13.92 -0.84
N SER A 126 -4.54 13.34 -0.18
CA SER A 126 -3.46 14.11 0.41
C SER A 126 -2.71 14.94 -0.63
N GLY A 127 -2.21 16.10 -0.19
CA GLY A 127 -1.45 17.04 -1.02
C GLY A 127 -0.02 16.58 -1.32
N MET A 128 0.29 15.30 -1.11
CA MET A 128 1.61 14.73 -1.37
C MET A 128 1.91 14.73 -2.86
N ARG A 129 3.10 15.20 -3.24
CA ARG A 129 3.53 15.25 -4.67
C ARG A 129 3.58 13.88 -5.34
N VAL A 130 3.74 12.81 -4.56
CA VAL A 130 3.83 11.43 -5.06
C VAL A 130 2.45 10.89 -5.49
N ILE A 131 1.37 11.50 -5.00
CA ILE A 131 0.00 11.06 -5.28
C ILE A 131 -0.56 11.89 -6.43
N ASP A 132 -0.21 11.50 -7.65
CA ASP A 132 -0.79 12.03 -8.87
C ASP A 132 -2.08 11.26 -9.25
N ASP A 133 -2.80 11.75 -10.26
CA ASP A 133 -4.07 11.14 -10.69
C ASP A 133 -3.88 9.70 -11.20
N THR A 134 -2.72 9.40 -11.80
CA THR A 134 -2.36 8.06 -12.23
C THR A 134 -2.19 7.11 -11.04
N TYR A 135 -1.48 7.53 -9.99
CA TYR A 135 -1.30 6.76 -8.77
C TYR A 135 -2.64 6.51 -8.07
N ARG A 136 -3.48 7.55 -7.94
CA ARG A 136 -4.84 7.43 -7.38
C ARG A 136 -5.68 6.42 -8.14
N LEU A 137 -5.67 6.49 -9.48
CA LEU A 137 -6.39 5.55 -10.33
C LEU A 137 -5.86 4.12 -10.13
N SER A 138 -4.53 3.96 -10.12
CA SER A 138 -3.86 2.67 -9.92
C SER A 138 -4.26 2.02 -8.60
N LYS A 139 -4.21 2.77 -7.49
CA LYS A 139 -4.61 2.28 -6.17
C LYS A 139 -6.10 1.98 -6.08
N CYS A 140 -6.97 2.82 -6.63
CA CYS A 140 -8.41 2.53 -6.65
C CYS A 140 -8.73 1.23 -7.39
N VAL A 141 -8.11 1.01 -8.56
CA VAL A 141 -8.28 -0.23 -9.34
C VAL A 141 -7.68 -1.43 -8.60
N GLN A 142 -6.51 -1.27 -7.97
CA GLN A 142 -5.89 -2.33 -7.16
C GLN A 142 -6.77 -2.74 -5.97
N ILE A 143 -7.30 -1.77 -5.21
CA ILE A 143 -8.21 -2.03 -4.07
C ILE A 143 -9.46 -2.75 -4.55
N ALA A 144 -10.06 -2.30 -5.66
CA ALA A 144 -11.24 -2.96 -6.22
C ALA A 144 -10.95 -4.40 -6.63
N ARG A 145 -9.80 -4.68 -7.26
CA ARG A 145 -9.38 -6.06 -7.57
C ARG A 145 -9.27 -6.93 -6.34
N LEU A 146 -8.60 -6.45 -5.29
CA LEU A 146 -8.42 -7.22 -4.06
C LEU A 146 -9.76 -7.58 -3.42
N TYR A 147 -10.71 -6.65 -3.36
CA TYR A 147 -12.06 -6.98 -2.87
C TYR A 147 -12.80 -7.99 -3.76
N LEU A 148 -12.59 -7.96 -5.08
CA LEU A 148 -13.20 -8.91 -6.01
C LEU A 148 -12.65 -10.34 -5.88
N GLU A 149 -11.44 -10.53 -5.36
CA GLU A 149 -10.91 -11.88 -5.10
C GLU A 149 -11.61 -12.56 -3.90
N ASP A 150 -12.24 -11.78 -3.02
CA ASP A 150 -13.08 -12.25 -1.91
C ASP A 150 -14.60 -12.10 -2.21
N ASP A 151 -14.98 -11.94 -3.47
CA ASP A 151 -16.37 -11.71 -3.94
C ASP A 151 -17.08 -10.50 -3.28
N ASP A 152 -16.33 -9.56 -2.70
CA ASP A 152 -16.86 -8.36 -2.05
C ASP A 152 -17.11 -7.25 -3.09
N ALA A 153 -18.16 -7.46 -3.90
CA ALA A 153 -18.55 -6.51 -4.92
C ALA A 153 -18.99 -5.15 -4.37
N VAL A 154 -19.42 -5.07 -3.10
CA VAL A 154 -19.89 -3.83 -2.47
C VAL A 154 -18.72 -2.90 -2.21
N ASN A 155 -17.68 -3.39 -1.54
CA ASN A 155 -16.49 -2.59 -1.30
C ASN A 155 -15.72 -2.33 -2.60
N ALA A 156 -15.65 -3.30 -3.52
CA ALA A 156 -15.04 -3.09 -4.83
C ALA A 156 -15.72 -1.95 -5.63
N GLU A 157 -17.06 -1.88 -5.62
CA GLU A 157 -17.82 -0.84 -6.31
C GLU A 157 -17.53 0.57 -5.77
N ALA A 158 -17.32 0.71 -4.46
CA ALA A 158 -16.98 2.01 -3.87
C ALA A 158 -15.68 2.58 -4.46
N PHE A 159 -14.65 1.75 -4.63
CA PHE A 159 -13.36 2.19 -5.19
C PHE A 159 -13.37 2.31 -6.71
N ILE A 160 -14.10 1.44 -7.43
CA ILE A 160 -14.22 1.58 -8.89
C ILE A 160 -14.97 2.87 -9.27
N ASN A 161 -15.96 3.28 -8.48
CA ASN A 161 -16.67 4.54 -8.72
C ASN A 161 -15.76 5.76 -8.53
N LYS A 162 -14.84 5.72 -7.55
CA LYS A 162 -13.79 6.74 -7.41
C LYS A 162 -12.85 6.76 -8.62
N ALA A 163 -12.42 5.60 -9.09
CA ALA A 163 -11.59 5.46 -10.30
C ALA A 163 -12.29 6.01 -11.57
N SER A 164 -13.63 5.95 -11.63
CA SER A 164 -14.39 6.40 -12.81
C SER A 164 -14.19 7.88 -13.15
N PHE A 165 -13.93 8.73 -12.15
CA PHE A 165 -13.67 10.16 -12.35
C PHE A 165 -12.27 10.44 -12.91
N LEU A 166 -11.33 9.52 -12.69
CA LEU A 166 -9.92 9.66 -13.07
C LEU A 166 -9.59 8.93 -14.38
N VAL A 167 -10.35 7.88 -14.72
CA VAL A 167 -10.07 7.05 -15.92
C VAL A 167 -10.21 7.83 -17.22
N SER A 168 -11.08 8.85 -17.28
CA SER A 168 -11.30 9.66 -18.48
C SER A 168 -10.13 10.59 -18.83
N SER A 169 -9.35 11.02 -17.83
CA SER A 169 -8.16 11.86 -18.01
C SER A 169 -6.86 11.05 -18.13
N SER A 170 -6.90 9.75 -17.81
CA SER A 170 -5.76 8.85 -17.85
C SER A 170 -5.38 8.46 -19.28
N GLN A 171 -4.09 8.63 -19.61
CA GLN A 171 -3.48 8.16 -20.86
C GLN A 171 -2.95 6.71 -20.75
N HIS A 172 -3.04 6.09 -19.57
CA HIS A 172 -2.51 4.75 -19.34
C HIS A 172 -3.50 3.66 -19.80
N GLU A 173 -3.30 3.17 -21.02
CA GLU A 173 -4.18 2.18 -21.65
C GLU A 173 -4.33 0.89 -20.83
N VAL A 174 -3.24 0.36 -20.25
CA VAL A 174 -3.26 -0.85 -19.40
C VAL A 174 -4.18 -0.64 -18.19
N LEU A 175 -4.04 0.50 -17.51
CA LEU A 175 -4.79 0.80 -16.30
C LEU A 175 -6.27 1.05 -16.63
N ASN A 176 -6.56 1.70 -17.75
CA ASN A 176 -7.91 1.89 -18.26
C ASN A 176 -8.57 0.55 -18.62
N LEU A 177 -7.82 -0.39 -19.20
CA LEU A 177 -8.30 -1.74 -19.47
C LEU A 177 -8.57 -2.52 -18.18
N GLN A 178 -7.65 -2.48 -17.22
CA GLN A 178 -7.83 -3.09 -15.91
C GLN A 178 -9.07 -2.56 -15.19
N TYR A 179 -9.29 -1.24 -15.22
CA TYR A 179 -10.52 -0.61 -14.72
C TYR A 179 -11.77 -1.20 -15.39
N LYS A 180 -11.80 -1.28 -16.73
CA LYS A 180 -12.96 -1.81 -17.49
C LYS A 180 -13.27 -3.25 -17.10
N VAL A 181 -12.23 -4.09 -16.98
CA VAL A 181 -12.38 -5.50 -16.56
C VAL A 181 -12.92 -5.60 -15.14
N CYS A 182 -12.38 -4.81 -14.20
CA CYS A 182 -12.87 -4.80 -12.82
C CYS A 182 -14.33 -4.35 -12.74
N TYR A 183 -14.70 -3.32 -13.50
CA TYR A 183 -16.06 -2.83 -13.53
C TYR A 183 -17.04 -3.88 -14.09
N ALA A 184 -16.66 -4.59 -15.15
CA ALA A 184 -17.46 -5.70 -15.68
C ALA A 184 -17.65 -6.83 -14.66
N ARG A 185 -16.58 -7.24 -13.95
CA ARG A 185 -16.64 -8.25 -12.87
C ARG A 185 -17.58 -7.84 -11.74
N ILE A 186 -17.53 -6.57 -11.31
CA ILE A 186 -18.44 -6.04 -10.27
C ILE A 186 -19.90 -6.16 -10.71
N LEU A 187 -20.21 -5.77 -11.95
CA LEU A 187 -21.58 -5.86 -12.48
C LEU A 187 -22.07 -7.31 -12.52
N ASP A 188 -21.19 -8.23 -12.88
CA ASP A 188 -21.48 -9.67 -12.93
C ASP A 188 -21.82 -10.24 -11.55
N LEU A 189 -20.97 -9.96 -10.54
CA LEU A 189 -21.23 -10.35 -9.14
C LEU A 189 -22.51 -9.71 -8.58
N LYS A 190 -22.85 -8.50 -9.02
CA LYS A 190 -24.11 -7.81 -8.68
C LYS A 190 -25.31 -8.31 -9.50
N ARG A 191 -25.17 -9.36 -10.30
CA ARG A 191 -26.21 -9.98 -11.15
C ARG A 191 -26.77 -9.06 -12.22
N LYS A 192 -26.01 -8.04 -12.63
CA LYS A 192 -26.35 -7.15 -13.75
C LYS A 192 -25.80 -7.72 -15.06
N PHE A 193 -26.22 -8.93 -15.39
CA PHE A 193 -25.62 -9.75 -16.46
C PHE A 193 -25.64 -9.08 -17.83
N LEU A 194 -26.72 -8.36 -18.17
CA LEU A 194 -26.80 -7.66 -19.46
C LEU A 194 -25.76 -6.54 -19.56
N GLU A 195 -25.62 -5.73 -18.50
CA GLU A 195 -24.64 -4.65 -18.44
C GLU A 195 -23.21 -5.23 -18.46
N ALA A 196 -22.96 -6.29 -17.69
CA ALA A 196 -21.67 -6.97 -17.66
C ALA A 196 -21.31 -7.55 -19.05
N ALA A 197 -22.25 -8.23 -19.71
CA ALA A 197 -22.04 -8.82 -21.03
C ALA A 197 -21.70 -7.77 -22.10
N LEU A 198 -22.38 -6.62 -22.09
CA LEU A 198 -22.05 -5.51 -22.99
C LEU A 198 -20.63 -4.99 -22.74
N ARG A 199 -20.22 -4.84 -21.48
CA ARG A 199 -18.85 -4.41 -21.14
C ARG A 199 -17.80 -5.44 -21.54
N TYR A 200 -18.05 -6.73 -21.31
CA TYR A 200 -17.14 -7.79 -21.76
C TYR A 200 -17.04 -7.85 -23.27
N TYR A 201 -18.15 -7.64 -23.98
CA TYR A 201 -18.16 -7.51 -25.43
C TYR A 201 -17.29 -6.33 -25.88
N ASP A 202 -17.49 -5.14 -25.32
CA ASP A 202 -16.66 -3.95 -25.62
C ASP A 202 -15.17 -4.23 -25.39
N ILE A 203 -14.83 -4.90 -24.29
CA ILE A 203 -13.45 -5.28 -23.97
C ILE A 203 -12.89 -6.27 -25.00
N SER A 204 -13.70 -7.23 -25.46
CA SER A 204 -13.29 -8.20 -26.48
C SER A 204 -13.01 -7.58 -27.85
N GLN A 205 -13.63 -6.43 -28.15
CA GLN A 205 -13.41 -5.66 -29.38
C GLN A 205 -12.14 -4.80 -29.33
N ILE A 206 -11.52 -4.64 -28.16
CA ILE A 206 -10.21 -3.98 -28.05
C ILE A 206 -9.20 -4.91 -28.72
N GLU A 207 -8.84 -4.58 -29.98
CA GLU A 207 -7.90 -5.35 -30.77
C GLU A 207 -6.62 -5.64 -29.97
N LYS A 208 -6.05 -6.84 -30.17
CA LYS A 208 -4.76 -7.31 -29.62
C LYS A 208 -3.60 -6.38 -30.04
N ARG A 209 -3.55 -5.16 -29.53
CA ARG A 209 -2.35 -4.33 -29.58
C ARG A 209 -1.48 -4.77 -28.41
N GLN A 210 -0.21 -5.08 -28.69
CA GLN A 210 0.80 -5.10 -27.64
C GLN A 210 0.72 -3.75 -26.93
N ILE A 211 0.20 -3.73 -25.71
CA ILE A 211 0.29 -2.54 -24.87
C ILE A 211 1.67 -2.61 -24.20
N GLY A 212 2.72 -2.27 -24.96
CA GLY A 212 4.11 -2.34 -24.51
C GLY A 212 4.65 -3.76 -24.29
N GLU A 213 5.52 -3.93 -23.28
CA GLU A 213 6.18 -5.19 -22.91
C GLU A 213 5.33 -6.09 -21.98
N GLU A 214 4.23 -5.58 -21.41
CA GLU A 214 3.35 -6.36 -20.53
C GLU A 214 2.30 -7.14 -21.34
N TYR A 215 2.45 -8.47 -21.35
CA TYR A 215 1.46 -9.40 -21.89
C TYR A 215 0.19 -9.39 -21.00
N VAL A 216 -0.74 -8.47 -21.25
CA VAL A 216 -2.10 -8.59 -20.68
C VAL A 216 -2.78 -9.78 -21.36
N LYS A 217 -2.78 -10.95 -20.72
CA LYS A 217 -3.54 -12.14 -21.17
C LYS A 217 -5.05 -11.83 -21.12
N MET A 218 -5.57 -11.16 -22.15
CA MET A 218 -7.03 -10.97 -22.36
C MET A 218 -7.79 -12.30 -22.33
N LYS A 219 -7.15 -13.43 -22.69
CA LYS A 219 -7.76 -14.75 -22.68
C LYS A 219 -8.14 -15.28 -21.29
N CYS A 220 -7.48 -14.85 -20.21
CA CYS A 220 -7.78 -15.40 -18.88
C CYS A 220 -8.99 -14.73 -18.22
N TYR A 221 -9.26 -13.45 -18.50
CA TYR A 221 -10.38 -12.74 -17.87
C TYR A 221 -11.74 -13.05 -18.51
N VAL A 222 -11.79 -13.34 -19.82
CA VAL A 222 -13.06 -13.66 -20.51
C VAL A 222 -13.47 -15.12 -20.31
N LEU A 223 -12.53 -16.04 -20.10
CA LEU A 223 -12.82 -17.47 -19.90
C LEU A 223 -13.23 -17.83 -18.46
N ALA A 224 -13.04 -16.94 -17.49
CA ALA A 224 -13.46 -17.17 -16.10
C ALA A 224 -14.95 -16.82 -15.84
N SER A 225 -15.63 -16.22 -16.83
CA SER A 225 -17.03 -15.77 -16.74
C SER A 225 -18.00 -16.62 -17.57
N VAL A 226 -17.58 -17.80 -18.04
CA VAL A 226 -18.44 -18.78 -18.73
C VAL A 226 -18.43 -20.09 -17.94
#